data_AF-A0A392TS62-F1
#
_entry.id   AF-A0A392TS62-F1
#
_cell.length_a   1.000
_cell.length_b   1.000
_cell.length_c   1.000
_cell.angle_alpha   90.00
_cell.angle_beta   90.00
_cell.angle_gamma   90.00
#
_symmetry.space_group_name_H-M   'P 1'
#
loop_
_entity.id
_entity.type
_entity.pdbx_description
1 polymer ?
#
loop_
_entity_poly.entity_id
_entity_poly.type
_entity_poly.pdbx_seq_one_letter_code
_entity_poly.pdbx_strand_id
1 'polypeptide(L)' 'MDSKVVMQAIQRHEYPRVYWGHVARNWGNMLAKLSNVSVSWLRRAGNCVAHNLARWASCEPNKHWISTVPEQAI' A
#
# COMPACT_ATOMS: atom_id res chain seq x y z
N MET A 1 -4.79 -1.48 -4.40
CA MET A 1 -4.81 -0.74 -3.11
C MET A 1 -6.26 -0.60 -2.65
N ASP A 2 -6.56 -0.79 -1.36
CA ASP A 2 -7.93 -0.75 -0.83
C ASP A 2 -8.33 0.61 -0.24
N SER A 3 -7.37 1.47 0.10
CA SER A 3 -7.64 2.83 0.60
C SER A 3 -8.01 3.79 -0.53
N LYS A 4 -9.26 4.24 -0.54
CA LYS A 4 -9.79 5.23 -1.50
C LYS A 4 -9.10 6.59 -1.36
N VAL A 5 -8.79 7.01 -0.13
CA VAL A 5 -8.19 8.32 0.16
C VAL A 5 -6.79 8.42 -0.44
N VAL A 6 -5.98 7.37 -0.30
CA VAL A 6 -4.62 7.37 -0.85
C VAL A 6 -4.64 7.27 -2.37
N MET A 7 -5.55 6.46 -2.93
CA MET A 7 -5.75 6.37 -4.37
C MET A 7 -6.15 7.70 -4.99
N GLN A 8 -7.09 8.42 -4.39
CA GLN A 8 -7.49 9.74 -4.86
C GLN A 8 -6.35 10.75 -4.77
N ALA A 9 -5.55 10.73 -3.69
CA ALA A 9 -4.38 11.59 -3.56
C ALA A 9 -3.35 11.35 -4.67
N ILE A 10 -3.07 10.07 -5.00
CA ILE A 10 -2.14 9.69 -6.07
C ILE A 10 -2.70 10.08 -7.44
N GLN A 11 -3.97 9.77 -7.73
CA GLN A 11 -4.59 10.06 -9.04
C GLN A 11 -4.75 11.55 -9.29
N ARG A 12 -5.08 12.34 -8.27
CA ARG A 12 -5.25 13.79 -8.38
C ARG A 12 -3.94 14.57 -8.20
N HIS A 13 -2.87 13.89 -7.83
CA HIS A 13 -1.62 14.50 -7.39
C HIS A 13 -1.79 15.53 -6.25
N GLU A 14 -2.87 15.39 -5.47
CA GLU A 14 -3.19 16.24 -4.33
C GLU A 14 -2.82 15.52 -3.04
N TYR A 15 -1.72 15.94 -2.43
CA TYR A 15 -1.18 15.30 -1.23
C TYR A 15 -1.34 16.20 0.00
N PRO A 16 -1.98 15.72 1.08
CA PRO A 16 -2.05 16.48 2.32
C PRO A 16 -0.67 16.58 2.98
N ARG A 17 -0.40 17.67 3.73
CA ARG A 17 0.87 17.90 4.46
C ARG A 17 1.02 17.04 5.73
N VAL A 18 0.46 15.86 5.74
CA VAL A 18 0.56 14.87 6.83
C VAL A 18 1.51 13.75 6.42
N TYR A 19 2.01 12.98 7.38
CA TYR A 19 3.04 11.97 7.15
C TYR A 19 2.73 11.01 5.98
N TRP A 20 1.53 10.45 5.92
CA TRP A 20 1.15 9.55 4.82
C TRP A 20 1.05 10.26 3.46
N GLY A 21 0.79 11.58 3.45
CA GLY A 21 0.76 12.39 2.23
C GLY A 21 2.15 12.62 1.65
N HIS A 22 3.18 12.76 2.49
CA HIS A 22 4.58 12.77 2.03
C HIS A 22 4.97 11.44 1.38
N VAL A 23 4.57 10.32 1.99
CA VAL A 23 4.79 8.98 1.44
C VAL A 23 4.07 8.82 0.11
N ALA A 24 2.79 9.19 0.04
CA ALA A 24 1.99 9.13 -1.19
C ALA A 24 2.58 10.00 -2.31
N ARG A 25 3.12 11.18 -2.00
CA ARG A 25 3.80 12.05 -2.97
C ARG A 25 5.05 11.39 -3.55
N ASN A 26 5.85 10.73 -2.71
CA ASN A 26 7.04 10.02 -3.17
C ASN A 26 6.66 8.90 -4.16
N TRP A 27 5.61 8.13 -3.84
CA TRP A 27 5.06 7.11 -4.73
C TRP A 27 4.53 7.71 -6.03
N GLY A 28 3.77 8.80 -5.97
CA GLY A 28 3.26 9.47 -7.17
C GLY A 28 4.37 9.95 -8.10
N ASN A 29 5.45 10.51 -7.55
CA ASN A 29 6.64 10.90 -8.32
C ASN A 29 7.36 9.69 -8.93
N MET A 30 7.41 8.56 -8.23
CA MET A 30 8.02 7.33 -8.74
C MET A 30 7.18 6.70 -9.85
N LEU A 31 5.85 6.70 -9.70
CA LEU A 31 4.91 6.25 -10.72
C LEU A 31 5.01 7.11 -11.99
N ALA A 32 5.14 8.43 -11.84
CA ALA A 32 5.35 9.33 -12.98
C ALA A 32 6.64 9.03 -13.76
N LYS A 33 7.66 8.46 -13.11
CA LYS A 33 8.92 8.02 -13.76
C LYS A 33 8.83 6.63 -14.37
N LEU A 34 7.87 5.81 -13.94
CA LEU A 34 7.72 4.42 -14.36
C LEU A 34 6.49 4.27 -15.27
N SER A 35 6.68 4.47 -16.57
CA SER A 35 5.62 4.37 -17.59
C SER A 35 4.92 3.01 -17.64
N ASN A 36 5.53 1.97 -17.08
CA ASN A 36 5.06 0.59 -17.17
C ASN A 36 4.28 0.14 -15.93
N VAL A 37 4.12 1.00 -14.93
CA VAL A 37 3.45 0.66 -13.67
C VAL A 37 2.10 1.35 -13.62
N SER A 38 1.03 0.55 -13.56
CA SER A 38 -0.33 1.04 -13.35
C SER A 38 -0.79 0.72 -11.93
N VAL A 39 -1.55 1.64 -11.34
CA VAL A 39 -2.02 1.55 -9.96
C VAL A 39 -3.54 1.65 -9.96
N SER A 40 -4.21 0.57 -9.55
CA SER A 40 -5.68 0.46 -9.57
C SER A 40 -6.26 0.27 -8.15
N TRP A 41 -7.39 0.92 -7.92
CA TRP A 41 -8.16 0.73 -6.70
C TRP A 41 -8.90 -0.59 -6.76
N LEU A 42 -8.70 -1.43 -5.74
CA LEU A 42 -9.30 -2.75 -5.65
C LEU A 42 -10.05 -2.87 -4.32
N ARG A 43 -11.14 -3.64 -4.32
CA ARG A 43 -11.86 -3.95 -3.08
C ARG A 43 -10.94 -4.74 -2.14
N ARG A 44 -11.11 -4.59 -0.83
CA ARG A 44 -10.33 -5.30 0.20
C ARG A 44 -10.30 -6.83 -0.01
N ALA A 45 -11.38 -7.42 -0.54
CA ALA A 45 -11.43 -8.84 -0.90
C ALA A 45 -10.35 -9.24 -1.92
N GLY A 46 -10.04 -8.38 -2.89
CA GLY A 46 -8.95 -8.59 -3.86
C GLY A 46 -7.56 -8.19 -3.33
N ASN A 47 -7.49 -7.67 -2.10
CA ASN A 47 -6.25 -7.29 -1.42
C ASN A 47 -6.11 -7.99 -0.06
N CYS A 48 -6.67 -9.21 0.06
CA CYS A 48 -6.71 -9.97 1.30
C CYS A 48 -5.31 -10.34 1.81
N VAL A 49 -4.38 -10.68 0.91
CA VAL A 49 -2.98 -10.98 1.25
C VAL A 49 -2.31 -9.79 1.94
N ALA A 50 -2.37 -8.60 1.33
CA ALA A 50 -1.76 -7.40 1.91
C ALA A 50 -2.48 -6.95 3.19
N HIS A 51 -3.80 -7.12 3.26
CA HIS A 51 -4.57 -6.84 4.48
C HIS A 51 -4.13 -7.74 5.64
N ASN A 52 -3.99 -9.05 5.38
CA ASN A 52 -3.50 -10.00 6.37
C ASN A 52 -2.06 -9.67 6.76
N LEU A 53 -1.18 -9.42 5.80
CA LEU A 53 0.21 -9.08 6.10
C LEU A 53 0.33 -7.81 6.98
N ALA A 54 -0.45 -6.76 6.69
CA ALA A 54 -0.49 -5.56 7.52
C ALA A 54 -1.04 -5.82 8.92
N ARG A 55 -2.07 -6.67 9.04
CA ARG A 55 -2.62 -7.10 10.32
C ARG A 55 -1.58 -7.86 11.14
N TRP A 56 -0.85 -8.77 10.53
CA TRP A 56 0.20 -9.52 11.19
C TRP A 56 1.37 -8.62 11.61
N ALA A 57 1.81 -7.69 10.76
CA ALA A 57 2.85 -6.72 11.10
C ALA A 57 2.45 -5.81 12.28
N SER A 58 1.14 -5.53 12.44
CA SER A 58 0.62 -4.80 13.60
C SER A 58 0.65 -5.64 14.88
N CYS A 59 0.49 -6.95 14.77
CA CYS A 59 0.51 -7.88 15.91
C CYS A 59 1.94 -8.25 16.33
N GLU A 60 2.89 -8.37 15.39
CA GLU A 60 4.27 -8.76 15.67
C GLU A 60 5.28 -7.80 14.97
N PRO A 61 5.50 -6.59 15.52
CA PRO A 61 6.25 -5.54 14.85
C PRO A 61 7.76 -5.78 14.67
N ASN A 62 8.33 -6.92 15.09
CA ASN A 62 9.79 -7.13 15.18
C ASN A 62 10.30 -8.47 14.61
N LYS A 63 9.52 -9.20 13.82
CA LYS A 63 10.05 -10.36 13.08
C LYS A 63 10.71 -9.88 11.77
N HIS A 64 11.77 -10.53 11.32
CA HIS A 64 12.36 -10.27 10.00
C HIS A 64 11.67 -11.14 8.95
N TRP A 65 10.63 -10.60 8.30
CA TRP A 65 9.80 -11.29 7.30
C TRP A 65 10.43 -11.32 5.90
N ILE A 66 11.76 -11.27 5.81
CA ILE A 66 12.46 -11.16 4.52
C ILE A 66 12.47 -12.52 3.79
N SER A 67 12.31 -13.62 4.52
CA SER A 67 12.51 -14.99 4.01
C SER A 67 11.32 -15.94 4.17
N THR A 68 10.31 -15.60 4.95
CA THR A 68 9.15 -16.47 5.21
C THR A 68 7.85 -15.67 5.29
N VAL A 69 7.00 -15.82 4.27
CA VAL A 69 5.60 -15.40 4.32
C VAL A 69 4.85 -16.49 5.10
N PRO A 70 4.15 -16.16 6.20
CA PRO A 70 3.35 -17.15 6.91
C PRO A 70 2.17 -17.60 6.06
N GLU A 71 1.83 -18.88 6.21
CA GLU A 71 0.77 -19.52 5.46
C GLU A 71 -0.56 -18.78 5.69
N GLN A 72 -1.29 -18.58 4.59
CA GLN A 72 -2.59 -17.94 4.63
C GLN A 72 -3.56 -18.89 5.33
N ALA A 73 -3.98 -18.55 6.56
CA ALA A 73 -5.11 -19.22 7.19
C ALA A 73 -6.36 -18.96 6.33
N ILE A 74 -6.88 -20.05 5.76
CA ILE A 74 -8.10 -20.13 4.93
C ILE A 74 -9.32 -19.76 5.76
#